data_AF-A0A847VZD0-F1
#
_entry.id   AF-A0A847VZD0-F1
#
_cell.length_a   1.000
_cell.length_b   1.000
_cell.length_c   1.000
_cell.angle_alpha   90.00
_cell.angle_beta   90.00
_cell.angle_gamma   90.00
#
_symmetry.space_group_name_H-M   'P 1'
#
loop_
_entity.id
_entity.type
_entity.pdbx_description
1 polymer ?
#
loop_
_entity_poly.entity_id
_entity_poly.type
_entity_poly.pdbx_seq_one_letter_code
_entity_poly.pdbx_strand_id
1 'polypeptide(L)'
;MQPLADNFWEQTQTGNGSTAHLAAKLLLSDTQANPLSQTFELDSPCSIIKFALSNIPKEVGELSKMIWTVETASGPKSMRLNVNNVTIGTGATGLNAFLAFDPTTMQIAPNGETKIMLVGTKSCKWNATVASPKIYSAKYRYTAAVGNWVMMSQFRFNITIDQAGTTYEIWQPTAATINPAELTIDWGDGSPNTTIDSDATLSNVAIASHPYGSAGDYTITIYSDQADPTNIQMPQITFSYNEEGDECLTAILDPFPNMGATDFTQCFYGCTQLDSIPAGLFSNNKLATCFEDCFCCCTELISIPTGLFSSNTEATDFYGCFSGCTGLTSIPTGLFDNNTKATNFVDCFSQCPLLTSIPSGLFDNNTKAKDFSQCFSGCTGLTEVPAGLFVNNTEAINFYGCFRNCNNLKLIAEIFPDPATNANFFAGREMNFKECFQNVGTSSATSGTAPELWRFAGGGAGTTWTITDCFTGATTLTNYSAIPPGWKGL
;
A
#
# COMPACT_ATOMS: atom_id res chain seq x y z
N MET A 1 -15.38 30.36 31.64
CA MET A 1 -15.86 29.10 31.05
C MET A 1 -14.65 28.19 30.94
N GLN A 2 -14.69 26.98 31.51
CA GLN A 2 -13.64 26.01 31.18
C GLN A 2 -13.76 25.68 29.69
N PRO A 3 -12.64 25.57 28.95
CA PRO A 3 -12.68 25.06 27.58
C PRO A 3 -13.27 23.65 27.58
N LEU A 4 -14.00 23.32 26.51
CA LEU A 4 -14.50 21.96 26.31
C LEU A 4 -13.31 21.00 26.25
N ALA A 5 -13.40 19.87 26.95
CA ALA A 5 -12.37 18.85 26.89
C ALA A 5 -12.21 18.35 25.45
N ASP A 6 -10.99 17.95 25.06
CA ASP A 6 -10.69 17.52 23.68
C ASP A 6 -11.59 16.37 23.23
N ASN A 7 -11.96 15.48 24.16
CA ASN A 7 -12.88 14.38 23.91
C ASN A 7 -14.34 14.81 23.66
N PHE A 8 -14.69 16.11 23.72
CA PHE A 8 -16.05 16.58 23.42
C PHE A 8 -16.36 16.53 21.92
N TRP A 9 -15.33 16.76 21.10
CA TRP A 9 -15.40 16.82 19.64
C TRP A 9 -15.54 15.43 18.99
N GLU A 10 -15.34 14.37 19.79
CA GLU A 10 -15.58 12.99 19.43
C GLU A 10 -16.60 12.33 20.38
N GLN A 11 -17.64 11.74 19.81
CA GLN A 11 -18.73 11.11 20.55
C GLN A 11 -18.98 9.70 20.02
N THR A 12 -19.65 8.85 20.80
CA THR A 12 -19.93 7.47 20.38
C THR A 12 -21.41 7.15 20.57
N GLN A 13 -22.09 6.81 19.47
CA GLN A 13 -23.48 6.37 19.49
C GLN A 13 -23.53 4.87 19.18
N THR A 14 -24.16 4.10 20.06
CA THR A 14 -24.44 2.67 19.82
C THR A 14 -25.88 2.50 19.35
N GLY A 15 -26.06 2.01 18.12
CA GLY A 15 -27.35 1.80 17.48
C GLY A 15 -27.92 3.04 16.78
N ASN A 16 -29.01 2.83 16.04
CA ASN A 16 -29.67 3.88 15.28
C ASN A 16 -30.60 4.72 16.17
N GLY A 17 -30.24 5.99 16.38
CA GLY A 17 -31.06 6.94 17.15
C GLY A 17 -30.90 6.87 18.67
N SER A 18 -29.85 6.22 19.18
CA SER A 18 -29.54 6.25 20.61
C SER A 18 -29.05 7.64 21.03
N THR A 19 -29.45 8.08 22.22
CA THR A 19 -29.06 9.37 22.83
C THR A 19 -28.29 9.21 24.12
N ALA A 20 -27.97 7.97 24.52
CA ALA A 20 -27.37 7.66 25.82
C ALA A 20 -26.05 8.39 26.06
N HIS A 21 -25.24 8.58 25.01
CA HIS A 21 -23.95 9.26 25.08
C HIS A 21 -24.05 10.76 25.36
N LEU A 22 -25.17 11.40 25.00
CA LEU A 22 -25.34 12.85 25.16
C LEU A 22 -25.32 13.28 26.63
N ALA A 23 -25.74 12.42 27.55
CA ALA A 23 -25.77 12.72 28.98
C ALA A 23 -24.38 13.07 29.53
N ALA A 24 -23.32 12.47 28.98
CA ALA A 24 -21.93 12.74 29.37
C ALA A 24 -21.33 13.98 28.69
N LYS A 25 -22.04 14.57 27.72
CA LYS A 25 -21.54 15.68 26.88
C LYS A 25 -22.28 16.99 27.15
N LEU A 26 -23.50 16.93 27.67
CA LEU A 26 -24.25 18.13 28.04
C LEU A 26 -23.71 18.73 29.33
N LEU A 27 -22.88 19.75 29.19
CA LEU A 27 -22.31 20.47 30.32
C LEU A 27 -23.30 21.49 30.87
N LEU A 28 -23.36 21.56 32.19
CA LEU A 28 -24.10 22.55 32.96
C LEU A 28 -23.11 23.24 33.90
N SER A 29 -23.04 24.55 33.86
CA SER A 29 -22.13 25.34 34.70
C SER A 29 -22.82 26.57 35.25
N ASP A 30 -22.51 26.90 36.50
CA ASP A 30 -22.77 28.24 37.03
C ASP A 30 -21.76 29.21 36.40
N THR A 31 -22.26 30.24 35.73
CA THR A 31 -21.43 31.23 35.04
C THR A 31 -21.04 32.40 35.94
N GLN A 32 -21.57 32.48 37.16
CA GLN A 32 -21.29 33.52 38.14
C GLN A 32 -20.85 32.92 39.47
N ALA A 33 -19.96 33.62 40.18
CA ALA A 33 -19.58 33.18 41.52
C ALA A 33 -20.71 33.54 42.51
N ASN A 34 -21.45 32.53 42.98
CA ASN A 34 -22.55 32.71 43.91
C ASN A 34 -22.13 32.36 45.36
N PRO A 35 -22.58 33.12 46.38
CA PRO A 35 -22.43 32.73 47.79
C PRO A 35 -23.12 31.39 48.09
N LEU A 36 -22.57 30.60 49.02
CA LEU A 36 -23.10 29.27 49.40
C LEU A 36 -24.58 29.27 49.85
N SER A 37 -25.11 30.43 50.23
CA SER A 37 -26.48 30.61 50.72
C SER A 37 -27.49 31.00 49.63
N GLN A 38 -27.06 31.14 48.38
CA GLN A 38 -27.89 31.62 47.28
C GLN A 38 -28.14 30.51 46.25
N THR A 39 -29.35 30.45 45.72
CA THR A 39 -29.65 29.64 44.54
C THR A 39 -28.93 30.20 43.32
N PHE A 40 -28.40 29.33 42.46
CA PHE A 40 -27.80 29.71 41.19
C PHE A 40 -28.51 29.01 40.04
N GLU A 41 -28.41 29.60 38.84
CA GLU A 41 -28.90 28.98 37.61
C GLU A 41 -27.75 28.30 36.88
N LEU A 42 -27.97 27.04 36.54
CA LEU A 42 -27.05 26.31 35.67
C LEU A 42 -27.31 26.69 34.22
N ASP A 43 -26.27 27.20 33.57
CA ASP A 43 -26.27 27.49 32.14
C ASP A 43 -25.65 26.30 31.37
N SER A 44 -26.13 26.02 30.16
CA SER A 44 -25.49 25.09 29.24
C SER A 44 -24.94 25.85 28.04
N PRO A 45 -23.63 25.80 27.79
CA PRO A 45 -23.05 26.34 26.56
C PRO A 45 -23.34 25.45 25.34
N CYS A 46 -23.85 24.23 25.54
CA CYS A 46 -24.01 23.24 24.48
C CYS A 46 -25.42 23.24 23.88
N SER A 47 -25.54 22.71 22.66
CA SER A 47 -26.81 22.34 22.03
C SER A 47 -26.73 20.91 21.50
N ILE A 48 -27.86 20.36 21.08
CA ILE A 48 -27.94 19.04 20.45
C ILE A 48 -28.40 19.22 19.01
N ILE A 49 -27.80 18.49 18.08
CA ILE A 49 -28.31 18.36 16.71
C ILE A 49 -28.65 16.91 16.42
N LYS A 50 -29.83 16.70 15.83
CA LYS A 50 -30.24 15.43 15.23
C LYS A 50 -29.99 15.48 13.73
N PHE A 51 -29.18 14.57 13.23
CA PHE A 51 -29.06 14.29 11.80
C PHE A 51 -29.99 13.15 11.43
N ALA A 52 -31.04 13.44 10.66
CA ALA A 52 -31.92 12.47 10.03
C ALA A 52 -31.38 12.15 8.64
N LEU A 53 -30.46 11.18 8.58
CA LEU A 53 -29.81 10.74 7.37
C LEU A 53 -30.65 9.65 6.70
N SER A 54 -30.98 9.84 5.43
CA SER A 54 -31.83 8.96 4.62
C SER A 54 -31.11 8.57 3.32
N ASN A 55 -31.62 7.55 2.62
CA ASN A 55 -31.09 7.08 1.33
C ASN A 55 -29.57 6.83 1.32
N ILE A 56 -29.01 6.38 2.44
CA ILE A 56 -27.58 6.05 2.52
C ILE A 56 -27.35 4.85 1.58
N PRO A 57 -26.35 4.90 0.68
CA PRO A 57 -26.04 3.79 -0.21
C PRO A 57 -25.79 2.50 0.58
N LYS A 58 -26.36 1.39 0.12
CA LYS A 58 -26.21 0.07 0.78
C LYS A 58 -24.74 -0.38 0.83
N GLU A 59 -23.93 0.11 -0.10
CA GLU A 59 -22.51 -0.19 -0.24
C GLU A 59 -21.69 0.35 0.93
N VAL A 60 -22.21 1.33 1.68
CA VAL A 60 -21.57 1.85 2.90
C VAL A 60 -21.46 0.75 3.97
N GLY A 61 -22.40 -0.20 4.00
CA GLY A 61 -22.31 -1.38 4.87
C GLY A 61 -22.33 -1.04 6.36
N GLU A 62 -21.46 -1.68 7.13
CA GLU A 62 -21.33 -1.43 8.57
C GLU A 62 -20.70 -0.06 8.82
N LEU A 63 -21.47 0.84 9.43
CA LEU A 63 -21.01 2.19 9.76
C LEU A 63 -20.07 2.15 10.95
N SER A 64 -18.98 2.90 10.85
CA SER A 64 -18.01 3.11 11.93
C SER A 64 -17.93 4.56 12.37
N LYS A 65 -18.12 5.51 11.45
CA LYS A 65 -17.91 6.94 11.73
C LYS A 65 -18.83 7.83 10.89
N MET A 66 -19.28 8.92 11.51
CA MET A 66 -19.82 10.11 10.83
C MET A 66 -18.94 11.30 11.17
N ILE A 67 -18.58 12.08 10.14
CA ILE A 67 -17.82 13.33 10.29
C ILE A 67 -18.70 14.47 9.77
N TRP A 68 -18.95 15.47 10.62
CA TRP A 68 -19.67 16.68 10.24
C TRP A 68 -18.73 17.87 10.24
N THR A 69 -18.56 18.49 9.08
CA THR A 69 -17.68 19.65 8.87
C THR A 69 -18.50 20.86 8.44
N VAL A 70 -18.12 22.04 8.94
CA VAL A 70 -18.70 23.32 8.59
C VAL A 70 -17.61 24.34 8.29
N GLU A 71 -17.80 25.12 7.24
CA GLU A 71 -16.95 26.27 6.94
C GLU A 71 -17.37 27.45 7.83
N THR A 72 -16.47 27.86 8.73
CA THR A 72 -16.71 28.97 9.67
C THR A 72 -15.95 30.21 9.20
N ALA A 73 -16.23 31.38 9.80
CA ALA A 73 -15.47 32.59 9.52
C ALA A 73 -13.97 32.49 9.88
N SER A 74 -13.61 31.48 10.69
CA SER A 74 -12.23 31.20 11.14
C SER A 74 -11.62 29.96 10.48
N GLY A 75 -12.22 29.48 9.38
CA GLY A 75 -11.85 28.25 8.70
C GLY A 75 -12.71 27.05 9.10
N PRO A 76 -12.44 25.86 8.54
CA PRO A 76 -13.27 24.68 8.73
C PRO A 76 -13.22 24.16 10.17
N LYS A 77 -14.35 23.66 10.66
CA LYS A 77 -14.50 22.97 11.95
C LYS A 77 -15.24 21.66 11.79
N SER A 78 -14.78 20.62 12.49
CA SER A 78 -15.29 19.25 12.35
C SER A 78 -15.67 18.64 13.69
N MET A 79 -16.73 17.83 13.69
CA MET A 79 -17.13 16.95 14.79
C MET A 79 -17.23 15.50 14.32
N ARG A 80 -16.90 14.56 15.20
CA ARG A 80 -16.95 13.13 14.93
C ARG A 80 -17.97 12.42 15.79
N LEU A 81 -18.69 11.49 15.17
CA LEU A 81 -19.52 10.51 15.84
C LEU A 81 -19.06 9.12 15.43
N ASN A 82 -18.42 8.39 16.34
CA ASN A 82 -18.23 6.95 16.21
C ASN A 82 -19.59 6.27 16.29
N VAL A 83 -19.90 5.40 15.34
CA VAL A 83 -21.18 4.71 15.23
C VAL A 83 -20.91 3.22 15.38
N ASN A 84 -21.57 2.60 16.35
CA ASN A 84 -21.44 1.16 16.61
C ASN A 84 -22.78 0.47 16.38
N ASN A 85 -22.76 -0.79 15.92
CA ASN A 85 -23.95 -1.62 15.74
C ASN A 85 -25.01 -1.01 14.80
N VAL A 86 -24.57 -0.41 13.68
CA VAL A 86 -25.46 0.06 12.61
C VAL A 86 -24.92 -0.41 11.26
N THR A 87 -25.72 -1.20 10.54
CA THR A 87 -25.37 -1.69 9.20
C THR A 87 -26.40 -1.19 8.19
N ILE A 88 -25.94 -0.46 7.18
CA ILE A 88 -26.77 0.00 6.06
C ILE A 88 -26.86 -1.13 5.02
N GLY A 89 -28.05 -1.33 4.45
CA GLY A 89 -28.29 -2.36 3.43
C GLY A 89 -28.89 -3.68 3.93
N THR A 90 -28.92 -3.93 5.25
CA THR A 90 -29.60 -5.08 5.89
C THR A 90 -30.98 -4.72 6.44
N GLY A 91 -31.74 -3.89 5.71
CA GLY A 91 -33.07 -3.39 6.08
C GLY A 91 -33.08 -1.95 6.59
N ALA A 92 -31.96 -1.43 7.09
CA ALA A 92 -31.78 0.00 7.36
C ALA A 92 -31.27 0.74 6.12
N THR A 93 -31.87 1.90 5.82
CA THR A 93 -31.49 2.79 4.71
C THR A 93 -31.05 4.18 5.17
N GLY A 94 -30.92 4.37 6.49
CA GLY A 94 -30.71 5.67 7.09
C GLY A 94 -30.18 5.57 8.52
N LEU A 95 -29.71 6.71 9.04
CA LEU A 95 -29.16 6.87 10.38
C LEU A 95 -29.79 8.10 11.04
N ASN A 96 -30.33 7.94 12.24
CA ASN A 96 -30.57 9.04 13.16
C ASN A 96 -29.33 9.18 14.04
N ALA A 97 -28.51 10.18 13.74
CA ALA A 97 -27.30 10.50 14.51
C ALA A 97 -27.55 11.70 15.42
N PHE A 98 -27.07 11.63 16.65
CA PHE A 98 -27.16 12.71 17.62
C PHE A 98 -25.78 13.18 18.06
N LEU A 99 -25.55 14.49 18.01
CA LEU A 99 -24.34 15.12 18.51
C LEU A 99 -24.69 16.25 19.48
N ALA A 100 -24.04 16.26 20.64
CA ALA A 100 -23.90 17.48 21.41
C ALA A 100 -22.83 18.34 20.74
N PHE A 101 -23.01 19.65 20.64
CA PHE A 101 -22.04 20.53 19.99
C PHE A 101 -21.99 21.90 20.65
N ASP A 102 -20.90 22.63 20.39
CA ASP A 102 -20.75 24.03 20.77
C ASP A 102 -21.32 24.93 19.66
N PRO A 103 -22.41 25.66 19.92
CA PRO A 103 -23.07 26.55 18.95
C PRO A 103 -22.23 27.76 18.54
N THR A 104 -21.23 28.13 19.33
CA THR A 104 -20.36 29.29 19.06
C THR A 104 -19.26 28.97 18.06
N THR A 105 -18.87 27.69 17.97
CA THR A 105 -17.79 27.21 17.11
C THR A 105 -18.29 26.60 15.81
N MET A 106 -19.45 25.93 15.83
CA MET A 106 -20.02 25.24 14.66
C MET A 106 -20.94 26.13 13.83
N GLN A 107 -20.66 27.43 13.75
CA GLN A 107 -21.46 28.38 12.95
C GLN A 107 -21.02 28.35 11.49
N ILE A 108 -21.98 28.25 10.57
CA ILE A 108 -21.69 28.24 9.13
C ILE A 108 -21.62 29.68 8.63
N ALA A 109 -20.49 30.06 8.03
CA ALA A 109 -20.28 31.38 7.45
C ALA A 109 -21.23 31.63 6.25
N PRO A 110 -21.49 32.89 5.87
CA PRO A 110 -22.22 33.20 4.65
C PRO A 110 -21.51 32.58 3.43
N ASN A 111 -22.27 31.86 2.60
CA ASN A 111 -21.75 31.05 1.48
C ASN A 111 -20.76 29.95 1.89
N GLY A 112 -20.67 29.63 3.19
CA GLY A 112 -19.88 28.52 3.70
C GLY A 112 -20.52 27.17 3.33
N GLU A 113 -19.68 26.16 3.17
CA GLU A 113 -20.12 24.80 2.92
C GLU A 113 -20.34 24.05 4.24
N THR A 114 -21.31 23.13 4.26
CA THR A 114 -21.40 22.08 5.27
C THR A 114 -21.32 20.73 4.61
N LYS A 115 -20.55 19.83 5.21
CA LYS A 115 -20.24 18.50 4.70
C LYS A 115 -20.55 17.45 5.75
N ILE A 116 -21.12 16.33 5.33
CA ILE A 116 -21.25 15.12 6.13
C ILE A 116 -20.58 13.99 5.37
N MET A 117 -19.62 13.34 6.01
CA MET A 117 -19.01 12.11 5.52
C MET A 117 -19.45 10.94 6.40
N LEU A 118 -19.89 9.86 5.77
CA LEU A 118 -20.17 8.59 6.42
C LEU A 118 -19.10 7.59 6.01
N VAL A 119 -18.54 6.91 7.00
CA VAL A 119 -17.50 5.92 6.85
C VAL A 119 -18.04 4.58 7.35
N GLY A 120 -17.87 3.56 6.53
CA GLY A 120 -18.17 2.18 6.84
C GLY A 120 -17.28 1.24 6.04
N THR A 121 -17.86 0.18 5.49
CA THR A 121 -17.18 -0.69 4.51
C THR A 121 -16.76 0.08 3.26
N LYS A 122 -17.60 1.04 2.83
CA LYS A 122 -17.25 2.09 1.89
C LYS A 122 -17.67 3.43 2.47
N SER A 123 -17.17 4.50 1.87
CA SER A 123 -17.41 5.85 2.32
C SER A 123 -18.28 6.63 1.33
N CYS A 124 -19.10 7.55 1.85
CA CYS A 124 -19.89 8.47 1.04
C CYS A 124 -19.96 9.85 1.68
N LYS A 125 -20.10 10.90 0.86
CA LYS A 125 -20.29 12.27 1.32
C LYS A 125 -21.62 12.86 0.90
N TRP A 126 -22.02 13.87 1.64
CA TRP A 126 -23.01 14.87 1.25
C TRP A 126 -22.45 16.25 1.58
N ASN A 127 -22.76 17.23 0.75
CA ASN A 127 -22.43 18.62 1.03
C ASN A 127 -23.53 19.59 0.56
N ALA A 128 -23.51 20.79 1.12
CA ALA A 128 -24.33 21.91 0.67
C ALA A 128 -23.69 23.26 1.00
N THR A 129 -23.77 24.20 0.07
CA THR A 129 -23.45 25.61 0.31
C THR A 129 -24.62 26.31 0.99
N VAL A 130 -24.35 27.04 2.06
CA VAL A 130 -25.36 27.76 2.83
C VAL A 130 -25.29 29.25 2.51
N ALA A 131 -26.22 29.73 1.66
CA ALA A 131 -26.22 31.12 1.17
C ALA A 131 -26.34 32.19 2.27
N SER A 132 -27.04 31.88 3.37
CA SER A 132 -27.16 32.76 4.53
C SER A 132 -26.49 32.10 5.74
N PRO A 133 -25.81 32.86 6.61
CA PRO A 133 -25.09 32.26 7.74
C PRO A 133 -26.04 31.44 8.61
N LYS A 134 -25.59 30.26 9.03
CA LYS A 134 -26.32 29.46 10.02
C LYS A 134 -25.71 29.65 11.39
N ILE A 135 -26.43 30.42 12.19
CA ILE A 135 -26.12 30.71 13.58
C ILE A 135 -26.89 29.73 14.46
N TYR A 136 -26.19 29.11 15.39
CA TYR A 136 -26.77 28.27 16.42
C TYR A 136 -26.69 28.99 17.77
N SER A 137 -27.78 28.95 18.53
CA SER A 137 -27.82 29.37 19.93
C SER A 137 -27.71 28.15 20.87
N ALA A 138 -27.11 28.37 22.03
CA ALA A 138 -27.03 27.39 23.13
C ALA A 138 -28.40 27.05 23.71
N LYS A 139 -28.51 25.86 24.33
CA LYS A 139 -29.73 25.32 24.98
C LYS A 139 -30.84 24.86 24.02
N TYR A 140 -30.57 24.80 22.72
CA TYR A 140 -31.54 24.39 21.72
C TYR A 140 -31.29 22.97 21.18
N ARG A 141 -32.33 22.43 20.53
CA ARG A 141 -32.25 21.19 19.76
C ARG A 141 -32.48 21.51 18.30
N TYR A 142 -31.53 21.14 17.46
CA TYR A 142 -31.57 21.33 16.02
C TYR A 142 -31.86 20.02 15.31
N THR A 143 -32.34 20.09 14.08
CA THR A 143 -32.52 18.93 13.22
C THR A 143 -32.07 19.27 11.81
N ALA A 144 -31.29 18.38 11.22
CA ALA A 144 -30.88 18.42 9.82
C ALA A 144 -31.35 17.13 9.14
N ALA A 145 -31.95 17.25 7.95
CA ALA A 145 -32.37 16.11 7.14
C ALA A 145 -31.51 16.06 5.87
N VAL A 146 -30.93 14.90 5.57
CA VAL A 146 -29.97 14.71 4.49
C VAL A 146 -30.26 13.39 3.77
N GLY A 147 -30.12 13.34 2.44
CA GLY A 147 -30.41 12.12 1.70
C GLY A 147 -29.89 11.97 0.27
N ASN A 148 -28.97 12.84 -0.18
CA ASN A 148 -28.43 12.76 -1.54
C ASN A 148 -26.91 12.49 -1.48
N TRP A 149 -26.53 11.22 -1.33
CA TRP A 149 -25.15 10.84 -1.09
C TRP A 149 -24.38 10.61 -2.38
N VAL A 150 -23.10 10.95 -2.36
CA VAL A 150 -22.13 10.64 -3.40
C VAL A 150 -21.10 9.68 -2.79
N MET A 151 -20.86 8.54 -3.45
CA MET A 151 -19.83 7.61 -3.01
C MET A 151 -18.44 8.26 -3.07
N MET A 152 -17.49 7.70 -2.32
CA MET A 152 -16.10 8.14 -2.28
C MET A 152 -15.17 6.96 -2.53
N SER A 153 -13.94 7.25 -2.97
CA SER A 153 -12.83 6.31 -2.91
C SER A 153 -12.08 6.47 -1.59
N GLN A 154 -11.41 5.42 -1.14
CA GLN A 154 -10.59 5.47 0.07
C GLN A 154 -9.33 4.64 -0.11
N PHE A 155 -8.29 5.04 0.62
CA PHE A 155 -7.04 4.32 0.75
C PHE A 155 -6.60 4.33 2.21
N ARG A 156 -6.27 3.16 2.76
CA ARG A 156 -5.92 2.97 4.17
C ARG A 156 -4.58 2.26 4.30
N PHE A 157 -3.82 2.71 5.28
CA PHE A 157 -2.55 2.08 5.68
C PHE A 157 -2.33 2.29 7.17
N ASN A 158 -1.55 1.40 7.78
CA ASN A 158 -1.17 1.47 9.18
C ASN A 158 0.26 2.00 9.30
N ILE A 159 0.45 2.79 10.35
CA ILE A 159 1.76 3.22 10.79
C ILE A 159 1.92 2.95 12.29
N THR A 160 3.16 2.80 12.72
CA THR A 160 3.54 2.79 14.13
C THR A 160 4.41 4.01 14.41
N ILE A 161 3.99 4.81 15.39
CA ILE A 161 4.75 5.95 15.89
C ILE A 161 5.42 5.54 17.19
N ASP A 162 6.75 5.46 17.19
CA ASP A 162 7.51 5.00 18.37
C ASP A 162 7.67 6.09 19.45
N GLN A 163 7.57 7.36 19.06
CA GLN A 163 7.83 8.49 19.95
C GLN A 163 6.75 9.56 19.83
N ALA A 164 6.28 10.05 20.98
CA ALA A 164 5.39 11.18 21.03
C ALA A 164 6.08 12.43 20.45
N GLY A 165 5.35 13.18 19.61
CA GLY A 165 5.85 14.34 18.90
C GLY A 165 6.44 14.05 17.52
N THR A 166 6.52 12.78 17.10
CA THR A 166 6.91 12.44 15.73
C THR A 166 5.90 13.00 14.73
N THR A 167 6.40 13.71 13.73
CA THR A 167 5.61 14.13 12.57
C THR A 167 5.67 13.04 11.52
N TYR A 168 4.51 12.56 11.09
CA TYR A 168 4.39 11.70 9.93
C TYR A 168 4.03 12.53 8.70
N GLU A 169 4.58 12.16 7.55
CA GLU A 169 4.44 12.89 6.30
C GLU A 169 4.01 11.93 5.19
N ILE A 170 3.07 12.37 4.36
CA ILE A 170 2.63 11.62 3.18
C ILE A 170 3.34 12.22 1.97
N TRP A 171 4.18 11.44 1.31
CA TRP A 171 5.04 11.88 0.23
C TRP A 171 4.42 11.63 -1.14
N GLN A 172 4.81 12.45 -2.13
CA GLN A 172 4.63 12.14 -3.54
C GLN A 172 5.99 12.01 -4.24
N PRO A 173 6.06 11.38 -5.43
CA PRO A 173 7.26 11.41 -6.26
C PRO A 173 7.71 12.85 -6.55
N THR A 174 9.00 13.04 -6.80
CA THR A 174 9.72 14.35 -6.76
C THR A 174 9.23 15.44 -7.72
N ALA A 175 8.24 15.18 -8.57
CA ALA A 175 7.60 16.17 -9.41
C ALA A 175 6.39 16.79 -8.71
N ALA A 176 6.31 18.12 -8.66
CA ALA A 176 5.09 18.79 -8.23
C ALA A 176 3.94 18.39 -9.16
N THR A 177 2.80 18.01 -8.58
CA THR A 177 1.59 17.65 -9.31
C THR A 177 0.41 18.51 -8.89
N ILE A 178 -0.69 18.40 -9.62
CA ILE A 178 -1.97 19.00 -9.28
C ILE A 178 -2.83 17.91 -8.63
N ASN A 179 -3.46 18.24 -7.52
CA ASN A 179 -4.37 17.32 -6.84
C ASN A 179 -5.63 17.08 -7.71
N PRO A 180 -5.89 15.85 -8.19
CA PRO A 180 -6.94 15.59 -9.18
C PRO A 180 -8.37 15.58 -8.61
N ALA A 181 -8.50 15.43 -7.29
CA ALA A 181 -9.77 15.30 -6.59
C ALA A 181 -9.62 15.86 -5.17
N GLU A 182 -10.72 16.29 -4.56
CA GLU A 182 -10.66 16.76 -3.17
C GLU A 182 -10.34 15.58 -2.25
N LEU A 183 -9.28 15.72 -1.45
CA LEU A 183 -8.86 14.73 -0.48
C LEU A 183 -9.24 15.14 0.94
N THR A 184 -9.62 14.16 1.74
CA THR A 184 -9.75 14.30 3.19
C THR A 184 -8.90 13.23 3.86
N ILE A 185 -7.95 13.63 4.70
CA ILE A 185 -7.03 12.74 5.40
C ILE A 185 -7.45 12.67 6.86
N ASP A 186 -7.81 11.47 7.31
CA ASP A 186 -8.05 11.13 8.71
C ASP A 186 -6.81 10.43 9.26
N TRP A 187 -6.14 11.06 10.22
CA TRP A 187 -4.88 10.60 10.80
C TRP A 187 -5.05 9.48 11.83
N GLY A 188 -6.29 9.09 12.16
CA GLY A 188 -6.54 7.94 13.04
C GLY A 188 -6.31 8.19 14.54
N ASP A 189 -5.81 9.36 14.94
CA ASP A 189 -5.57 9.75 16.35
C ASP A 189 -6.70 10.61 16.95
N GLY A 190 -7.75 10.89 16.18
CA GLY A 190 -8.87 11.75 16.60
C GLY A 190 -8.58 13.25 16.51
N SER A 191 -7.40 13.68 16.04
CA SER A 191 -7.10 15.07 15.68
C SER A 191 -7.93 15.52 14.47
N PRO A 192 -8.14 16.82 14.18
CA PRO A 192 -8.87 17.27 13.00
C PRO A 192 -8.32 16.72 11.68
N ASN A 193 -9.20 16.41 10.71
CA ASN A 193 -8.78 15.96 9.38
C ASN A 193 -8.04 17.07 8.62
N THR A 194 -7.13 16.67 7.74
CA THR A 194 -6.53 17.55 6.72
C THR A 194 -7.34 17.47 5.43
N THR A 195 -7.68 18.61 4.84
CA THR A 195 -8.33 18.68 3.52
C THR A 195 -7.35 19.21 2.49
N ILE A 196 -7.33 18.62 1.30
CA ILE A 196 -6.59 19.13 0.14
C ILE A 196 -7.60 19.33 -0.99
N ASP A 197 -7.76 20.56 -1.44
CA ASP A 197 -8.72 20.89 -2.48
C ASP A 197 -8.34 20.25 -3.81
N SER A 198 -9.33 19.96 -4.65
CA SER A 198 -9.08 19.67 -6.06
C SER A 198 -8.36 20.85 -6.71
N ASP A 199 -7.51 20.57 -7.70
CA ASP A 199 -6.67 21.53 -8.41
C ASP A 199 -5.61 22.25 -7.57
N ALA A 200 -5.44 21.87 -6.29
CA ALA A 200 -4.37 22.39 -5.46
C ALA A 200 -2.98 21.96 -6.01
N THR A 201 -2.04 22.89 -6.04
CA THR A 201 -0.63 22.58 -6.33
C THR A 201 -0.03 21.84 -5.14
N LEU A 202 0.47 20.63 -5.39
CA LEU A 202 1.09 19.80 -4.37
C LEU A 202 2.59 20.06 -4.31
N SER A 203 3.12 20.16 -3.09
CA SER A 203 4.55 20.35 -2.82
C SER A 203 5.33 19.14 -3.32
N ASN A 204 6.48 19.32 -3.98
CA ASN A 204 7.34 18.23 -4.49
C ASN A 204 8.00 17.35 -3.40
N VAL A 205 7.51 17.46 -2.17
CA VAL A 205 7.93 16.75 -0.97
C VAL A 205 6.68 16.09 -0.34
N ALA A 206 6.36 16.38 0.92
CA ALA A 206 5.13 15.95 1.56
C ALA A 206 3.91 16.70 1.01
N ILE A 207 2.85 15.96 0.65
CA ILE A 207 1.53 16.53 0.30
C ILE A 207 0.73 16.88 1.56
N ALA A 208 1.03 16.25 2.68
CA ALA A 208 0.45 16.50 3.99
C ALA A 208 1.38 16.03 5.10
N SER A 209 1.32 16.67 6.26
CA SER A 209 2.06 16.27 7.45
C SER A 209 1.21 16.40 8.71
N HIS A 210 1.51 15.58 9.72
CA HIS A 210 0.78 15.58 10.98
C HIS A 210 1.65 15.15 12.17
N PRO A 211 1.74 15.96 13.24
CA PRO A 211 2.42 15.57 14.46
C PRO A 211 1.53 14.69 15.35
N TYR A 212 2.01 13.50 15.70
CA TYR A 212 1.32 12.62 16.64
C TYR A 212 1.70 12.97 18.08
N GLY A 213 0.71 13.31 18.90
CA GLY A 213 0.93 13.68 20.30
C GLY A 213 1.29 12.51 21.23
N SER A 214 1.22 11.27 20.76
CA SER A 214 1.51 10.06 21.53
C SER A 214 2.12 9.00 20.62
N ALA A 215 2.90 8.10 21.21
CA ALA A 215 3.31 6.87 20.53
C ALA A 215 2.12 5.90 20.42
N GLY A 216 2.10 5.08 19.38
CA GLY A 216 1.06 4.10 19.15
C GLY A 216 0.89 3.71 17.69
N ASP A 217 -0.06 2.83 17.45
CA ASP A 217 -0.45 2.37 16.13
C ASP A 217 -1.65 3.18 15.63
N TYR A 218 -1.54 3.67 14.40
CA TYR A 218 -2.55 4.53 13.78
C TYR A 218 -2.90 4.01 12.40
N THR A 219 -4.20 4.04 12.08
CA THR A 219 -4.69 3.80 10.72
C THR A 219 -4.98 5.14 10.07
N ILE A 220 -4.15 5.52 9.09
CA ILE A 220 -4.41 6.70 8.26
C ILE A 220 -5.39 6.30 7.16
N THR A 221 -6.40 7.15 6.92
CA THR A 221 -7.34 6.99 5.81
C THR A 221 -7.36 8.23 4.95
N ILE A 222 -7.07 8.07 3.66
CA ILE A 222 -7.21 9.11 2.64
C ILE A 222 -8.51 8.85 1.89
N TYR A 223 -9.47 9.76 2.01
CA TYR A 223 -10.70 9.75 1.23
C TYR A 223 -10.54 10.65 0.02
N SER A 224 -10.98 10.17 -1.14
CA SER A 224 -11.10 10.96 -2.36
C SER A 224 -12.56 11.10 -2.74
N ASP A 225 -12.94 12.31 -3.14
CA ASP A 225 -14.29 12.55 -3.63
C ASP A 225 -14.56 12.10 -5.06
N GLN A 226 -13.53 11.62 -5.76
CA GLN A 226 -13.67 10.97 -7.05
C GLN A 226 -13.85 9.45 -6.86
N ALA A 227 -15.10 9.00 -6.86
CA ALA A 227 -15.42 7.59 -6.68
C ALA A 227 -15.24 6.73 -7.93
N ASP A 228 -15.25 7.32 -9.13
CA ASP A 228 -15.13 6.56 -10.37
C ASP A 228 -13.66 6.20 -10.64
N PRO A 229 -13.28 4.90 -10.62
CA PRO A 229 -11.91 4.46 -10.83
C PRO A 229 -11.42 4.66 -12.28
N THR A 230 -12.29 5.04 -13.21
CA THR A 230 -11.89 5.42 -14.58
C THR A 230 -11.24 6.80 -14.64
N ASN A 231 -11.51 7.66 -13.65
CA ASN A 231 -10.84 8.94 -13.45
C ASN A 231 -9.66 8.79 -12.49
N ILE A 232 -8.71 9.73 -12.52
CA ILE A 232 -7.65 9.81 -11.51
C ILE A 232 -8.32 10.23 -10.19
N GLN A 233 -8.23 9.36 -9.19
CA GLN A 233 -8.90 9.52 -7.92
C GLN A 233 -8.04 10.25 -6.89
N MET A 234 -6.73 10.13 -6.95
CA MET A 234 -5.82 10.79 -6.01
C MET A 234 -4.45 10.99 -6.67
N PRO A 235 -3.60 11.90 -6.18
CA PRO A 235 -2.24 12.03 -6.70
C PRO A 235 -1.45 10.77 -6.36
N GLN A 236 -0.40 10.51 -7.12
CA GLN A 236 0.52 9.43 -6.78
C GLN A 236 1.22 9.74 -5.47
N ILE A 237 1.22 8.77 -4.55
CA ILE A 237 2.00 8.82 -3.31
C ILE A 237 3.13 7.80 -3.35
N THR A 238 4.12 8.00 -2.48
CA THR A 238 5.25 7.09 -2.27
C THR A 238 5.51 6.92 -0.77
N PHE A 239 6.01 5.76 -0.39
CA PHE A 239 6.48 5.42 0.97
C PHE A 239 8.01 5.30 1.02
N SER A 240 8.68 5.84 0.00
CA SER A 240 10.10 6.14 0.07
C SER A 240 10.35 7.54 -0.47
N TYR A 241 11.23 8.28 0.19
CA TYR A 241 11.63 9.61 -0.21
C TYR A 241 13.15 9.75 -0.06
N ASN A 242 13.84 10.24 -1.09
CA ASN A 242 15.30 10.37 -1.13
C ASN A 242 16.08 9.08 -0.81
N GLU A 243 15.63 7.93 -1.32
CA GLU A 243 16.25 6.61 -1.05
C GLU A 243 16.18 6.20 0.45
N GLU A 244 15.36 6.87 1.24
CA GLU A 244 15.02 6.48 2.61
C GLU A 244 13.60 5.92 2.61
N GLY A 245 13.41 4.75 3.21
CA GLY A 245 12.10 4.12 3.32
C GLY A 245 11.29 4.67 4.48
N ASP A 246 9.97 4.57 4.38
CA ASP A 246 9.09 4.89 5.49
C ASP A 246 9.26 3.86 6.60
N GLU A 247 10.01 4.27 7.63
CA GLU A 247 10.27 3.45 8.82
C GLU A 247 9.02 3.26 9.67
N CYS A 248 7.99 4.10 9.54
CA CYS A 248 6.76 4.00 10.33
C CYS A 248 5.71 3.08 9.68
N LEU A 249 5.79 2.85 8.36
CA LEU A 249 4.79 2.07 7.62
C LEU A 249 4.82 0.59 8.03
N THR A 250 3.69 0.09 8.51
CA THR A 250 3.56 -1.32 8.93
C THR A 250 2.67 -2.16 8.03
N ALA A 251 1.62 -1.59 7.45
CA ALA A 251 0.73 -2.35 6.54
C ALA A 251 0.02 -1.45 5.53
N ILE A 252 -0.20 -1.97 4.32
CA ILE A 252 -1.15 -1.40 3.36
C ILE A 252 -2.45 -2.20 3.43
N LEU A 253 -3.58 -1.53 3.63
CA LEU A 253 -4.87 -2.20 3.87
C LEU A 253 -5.77 -2.24 2.64
N ASP A 254 -5.67 -1.24 1.77
CA ASP A 254 -6.50 -1.10 0.57
C ASP A 254 -5.62 -1.03 -0.69
N PRO A 255 -6.09 -1.55 -1.85
CA PRO A 255 -5.46 -1.24 -3.11
C PRO A 255 -5.32 0.26 -3.34
N PHE A 256 -4.26 0.67 -4.02
CA PHE A 256 -4.17 2.06 -4.46
C PHE A 256 -5.39 2.39 -5.33
N PRO A 257 -6.06 3.53 -5.08
CA PRO A 257 -6.98 4.12 -6.05
C PRO A 257 -6.27 4.38 -7.38
N ASN A 258 -7.01 4.72 -8.42
CA ASN A 258 -6.38 5.13 -9.67
C ASN A 258 -5.60 6.44 -9.43
N MET A 259 -4.27 6.40 -9.52
CA MET A 259 -3.38 7.55 -9.33
C MET A 259 -2.86 8.11 -10.66
N GLY A 260 -3.26 7.52 -11.79
CA GLY A 260 -2.67 7.83 -13.10
C GLY A 260 -1.17 7.47 -13.18
N ALA A 261 -0.66 6.68 -12.22
CA ALA A 261 0.76 6.34 -12.11
C ALA A 261 1.20 5.39 -13.23
N THR A 262 2.37 5.68 -13.81
CA THR A 262 3.04 4.84 -14.81
C THR A 262 4.33 4.21 -14.29
N ASP A 263 4.79 4.64 -13.13
CA ASP A 263 6.08 4.31 -12.55
C ASP A 263 5.93 4.17 -11.03
N PHE A 264 6.31 3.01 -10.48
CA PHE A 264 6.31 2.70 -9.05
C PHE A 264 7.74 2.44 -8.53
N THR A 265 8.75 2.99 -9.20
CA THR A 265 10.14 2.91 -8.78
C THR A 265 10.27 3.31 -7.32
N GLN A 266 10.86 2.42 -6.53
CA GLN A 266 11.13 2.61 -5.10
C GLN A 266 9.90 2.95 -4.24
N CYS A 267 8.67 2.64 -4.67
CA CYS A 267 7.44 3.07 -3.96
C CYS A 267 7.40 2.67 -2.48
N PHE A 268 7.95 1.51 -2.12
CA PHE A 268 8.13 1.00 -0.75
C PHE A 268 9.59 0.66 -0.43
N TYR A 269 10.55 1.25 -1.16
CA TYR A 269 11.97 0.98 -0.93
C TYR A 269 12.31 1.23 0.54
N GLY A 270 12.95 0.26 1.20
CA GLY A 270 13.42 0.38 2.57
C GLY A 270 12.31 0.50 3.63
N CYS A 271 11.05 0.22 3.32
CA CYS A 271 9.97 0.14 4.32
C CYS A 271 10.15 -1.11 5.19
N THR A 272 11.12 -1.06 6.12
CA THR A 272 11.60 -2.23 6.85
C THR A 272 10.53 -2.87 7.76
N GLN A 273 9.56 -2.08 8.23
CA GLN A 273 8.45 -2.55 9.07
C GLN A 273 7.20 -3.02 8.29
N LEU A 274 7.19 -2.90 6.96
CA LEU A 274 6.04 -3.26 6.14
C LEU A 274 5.85 -4.79 6.13
N ASP A 275 4.83 -5.28 6.85
CA ASP A 275 4.56 -6.71 7.02
C ASP A 275 3.57 -7.29 6.00
N SER A 276 2.67 -6.44 5.49
CA SER A 276 1.54 -6.88 4.67
C SER A 276 1.07 -5.83 3.67
N ILE A 277 0.66 -6.35 2.52
CA ILE A 277 0.08 -5.60 1.41
C ILE A 277 -1.18 -6.31 0.91
N PRO A 278 -2.18 -5.59 0.35
CA PRO A 278 -3.42 -6.19 -0.07
C PRO A 278 -3.28 -6.85 -1.44
N ALA A 279 -4.15 -7.83 -1.71
CA ALA A 279 -4.28 -8.38 -3.05
C ALA A 279 -4.70 -7.27 -4.04
N GLY A 280 -4.09 -7.27 -5.22
CA GLY A 280 -4.40 -6.29 -6.26
C GLY A 280 -4.01 -4.86 -5.89
N LEU A 281 -2.98 -4.65 -5.05
CA LEU A 281 -2.46 -3.33 -4.66
C LEU A 281 -2.39 -2.33 -5.84
N PHE A 282 -1.94 -2.77 -7.00
CA PHE A 282 -1.77 -1.94 -8.20
C PHE A 282 -2.91 -2.06 -9.23
N SER A 283 -4.04 -2.70 -8.88
CA SER A 283 -5.10 -3.07 -9.83
C SER A 283 -5.77 -1.90 -10.54
N ASN A 284 -5.83 -0.73 -9.89
CA ASN A 284 -6.38 0.49 -10.48
C ASN A 284 -5.35 1.31 -11.29
N ASN A 285 -4.06 0.95 -11.23
CA ASN A 285 -2.96 1.65 -11.91
C ASN A 285 -2.49 0.85 -13.13
N LYS A 286 -3.41 0.61 -14.07
CA LYS A 286 -3.22 -0.29 -15.23
C LYS A 286 -2.13 0.15 -16.20
N LEU A 287 -1.76 1.43 -16.18
CA LEU A 287 -0.72 2.01 -17.03
C LEU A 287 0.69 1.88 -16.45
N ALA A 288 0.85 1.25 -15.28
CA ALA A 288 2.16 1.02 -14.67
C ALA A 288 3.07 0.19 -15.58
N THR A 289 4.27 0.72 -15.81
CA THR A 289 5.32 0.12 -16.64
C THR A 289 6.57 -0.27 -15.85
N CYS A 290 6.85 0.40 -14.74
CA CYS A 290 8.06 0.21 -13.94
C CYS A 290 7.72 -0.13 -12.48
N PHE A 291 8.38 -1.17 -11.95
CA PHE A 291 8.35 -1.58 -10.54
C PHE A 291 9.76 -1.78 -9.99
N GLU A 292 10.72 -1.02 -10.51
CA GLU A 292 12.12 -1.03 -10.08
C GLU A 292 12.21 -0.79 -8.57
N ASP A 293 12.86 -1.69 -7.84
CA ASP A 293 13.10 -1.62 -6.40
C ASP A 293 11.82 -1.37 -5.55
N CYS A 294 10.64 -1.68 -6.09
CA CYS A 294 9.36 -1.27 -5.51
C CYS A 294 9.18 -1.71 -4.05
N PHE A 295 9.59 -2.93 -3.72
CA PHE A 295 9.61 -3.50 -2.36
C PHE A 295 11.02 -3.85 -1.89
N CYS A 296 12.06 -3.29 -2.52
CA CYS A 296 13.43 -3.59 -2.15
C CYS A 296 13.67 -3.23 -0.68
N CYS A 297 14.33 -4.12 0.06
CA CYS A 297 14.61 -4.01 1.50
C CYS A 297 13.36 -3.93 2.41
N CYS A 298 12.18 -4.40 1.97
CA CYS A 298 11.03 -4.63 2.87
C CYS A 298 11.27 -5.89 3.72
N THR A 299 12.06 -5.76 4.79
CA THR A 299 12.59 -6.90 5.55
C THR A 299 11.53 -7.72 6.29
N GLU A 300 10.43 -7.11 6.72
CA GLU A 300 9.33 -7.80 7.42
C GLU A 300 8.23 -8.33 6.47
N LEU A 301 8.36 -8.14 5.15
CA LEU A 301 7.35 -8.61 4.20
C LEU A 301 7.43 -10.14 4.03
N ILE A 302 6.49 -10.87 4.65
CA ILE A 302 6.53 -12.35 4.72
C ILE A 302 6.03 -13.03 3.44
N SER A 303 5.05 -12.42 2.75
CA SER A 303 4.36 -13.01 1.61
C SER A 303 3.91 -11.99 0.58
N ILE A 304 3.94 -12.39 -0.69
CA ILE A 304 3.40 -11.60 -1.81
C ILE A 304 1.97 -12.09 -2.10
N PRO A 305 0.96 -11.21 -2.13
CA PRO A 305 -0.40 -11.60 -2.50
C PRO A 305 -0.49 -12.15 -3.93
N THR A 306 -1.33 -13.16 -4.11
CA THR A 306 -1.63 -13.71 -5.45
C THR A 306 -2.18 -12.62 -6.36
N GLY A 307 -1.66 -12.54 -7.59
CA GLY A 307 -2.13 -11.58 -8.59
C GLY A 307 -1.75 -10.12 -8.33
N LEU A 308 -0.73 -9.85 -7.51
CA LEU A 308 -0.23 -8.50 -7.21
C LEU A 308 -0.09 -7.61 -8.46
N PHE A 309 0.51 -8.14 -9.53
CA PHE A 309 0.75 -7.43 -10.80
C PHE A 309 -0.21 -7.80 -11.95
N SER A 310 -1.29 -8.52 -11.65
CA SER A 310 -2.20 -9.11 -12.66
C SER A 310 -2.88 -8.10 -13.58
N SER A 311 -3.05 -6.86 -13.12
CA SER A 311 -3.69 -5.79 -13.89
C SER A 311 -2.70 -4.88 -14.61
N ASN A 312 -1.38 -5.07 -14.41
CA ASN A 312 -0.32 -4.20 -14.92
C ASN A 312 0.29 -4.81 -16.19
N THR A 313 -0.54 -5.01 -17.21
CA THR A 313 -0.14 -5.68 -18.47
C THR A 313 0.92 -4.91 -19.27
N GLU A 314 1.12 -3.63 -18.93
CA GLU A 314 2.12 -2.76 -19.53
C GLU A 314 3.49 -2.84 -18.84
N ALA A 315 3.62 -3.57 -17.72
CA ALA A 315 4.86 -3.69 -16.98
C ALA A 315 6.01 -4.27 -17.82
N THR A 316 7.13 -3.56 -17.85
CA THR A 316 8.37 -3.92 -18.56
C THR A 316 9.53 -4.18 -17.61
N ASP A 317 9.54 -3.58 -16.43
CA ASP A 317 10.68 -3.59 -15.51
C ASP A 317 10.30 -4.04 -14.09
N PHE A 318 11.02 -5.04 -13.59
CA PHE A 318 10.95 -5.59 -12.24
C PHE A 318 12.34 -5.69 -11.59
N TYR A 319 13.30 -4.86 -12.03
CA TYR A 319 14.63 -4.75 -11.41
C TYR A 319 14.49 -4.63 -9.90
N GLY A 320 15.17 -5.49 -9.14
CA GLY A 320 15.26 -5.43 -7.68
C GLY A 320 13.92 -5.42 -6.93
N CYS A 321 12.79 -5.75 -7.58
CA CYS A 321 11.45 -5.48 -7.05
C CYS A 321 11.22 -6.02 -5.63
N PHE A 322 11.77 -7.19 -5.30
CA PHE A 322 11.76 -7.80 -3.96
C PHE A 322 13.17 -8.10 -3.44
N SER A 323 14.19 -7.40 -3.96
CA SER A 323 15.57 -7.57 -3.51
C SER A 323 15.70 -7.26 -2.02
N GLY A 324 16.41 -8.09 -1.26
CA GLY A 324 16.62 -7.87 0.18
C GLY A 324 15.37 -8.01 1.05
N CYS A 325 14.28 -8.58 0.54
CA CYS A 325 13.12 -8.96 1.36
C CYS A 325 13.47 -10.18 2.23
N THR A 326 14.17 -9.95 3.34
CA THR A 326 14.73 -11.03 4.16
C THR A 326 13.68 -11.90 4.86
N GLY A 327 12.49 -11.34 5.12
CA GLY A 327 11.32 -12.05 5.66
C GLY A 327 10.56 -12.89 4.63
N LEU A 328 10.81 -12.73 3.33
CA LEU A 328 10.00 -13.35 2.28
C LEU A 328 10.18 -14.87 2.25
N THR A 329 9.08 -15.61 2.46
CA THR A 329 9.10 -17.08 2.60
C THR A 329 8.66 -17.84 1.36
N SER A 330 7.86 -17.20 0.49
CA SER A 330 7.34 -17.83 -0.73
C SER A 330 7.01 -16.83 -1.83
N ILE A 331 7.03 -17.30 -3.07
CA ILE A 331 6.57 -16.57 -4.26
C ILE A 331 5.24 -17.20 -4.71
N PRO A 332 4.16 -16.42 -4.93
CA PRO A 332 2.89 -16.95 -5.40
C PRO A 332 3.01 -17.45 -6.85
N THR A 333 2.28 -18.51 -7.16
CA THR A 333 2.14 -19.01 -8.54
C THR A 333 1.54 -17.93 -9.44
N GLY A 334 2.07 -17.80 -10.66
CA GLY A 334 1.55 -16.86 -11.66
C GLY A 334 1.77 -15.38 -11.35
N LEU A 335 2.74 -15.04 -10.47
CA LEU A 335 3.04 -13.66 -10.09
C LEU A 335 3.24 -12.73 -11.29
N PHE A 336 3.89 -13.22 -12.36
CA PHE A 336 4.21 -12.45 -13.56
C PHE A 336 3.44 -12.85 -14.82
N ASP A 337 2.39 -13.67 -14.70
CA ASP A 337 1.69 -14.28 -15.85
C ASP A 337 1.10 -13.24 -16.82
N ASN A 338 0.66 -12.11 -16.31
CA ASN A 338 0.02 -11.06 -17.11
C ASN A 338 1.03 -10.02 -17.63
N ASN A 339 2.29 -10.08 -17.20
CA ASN A 339 3.32 -9.08 -17.52
C ASN A 339 4.15 -9.54 -18.74
N THR A 340 3.46 -9.85 -19.85
CA THR A 340 4.05 -10.39 -21.09
C THR A 340 5.04 -9.44 -21.79
N LYS A 341 5.08 -8.17 -21.36
CA LYS A 341 6.00 -7.15 -21.84
C LYS A 341 7.29 -7.05 -21.00
N ALA A 342 7.37 -7.75 -19.87
CA ALA A 342 8.53 -7.72 -18.98
C ALA A 342 9.83 -8.09 -19.72
N THR A 343 10.83 -7.22 -19.61
CA THR A 343 12.16 -7.40 -20.21
C THR A 343 13.27 -7.56 -19.16
N ASN A 344 13.05 -7.09 -17.93
CA ASN A 344 14.07 -6.95 -16.90
C ASN A 344 13.61 -7.57 -15.57
N PHE A 345 14.36 -8.55 -15.08
CA PHE A 345 14.19 -9.21 -13.78
C PHE A 345 15.50 -9.26 -12.98
N VAL A 346 16.43 -8.35 -13.27
CA VAL A 346 17.70 -8.25 -12.55
C VAL A 346 17.42 -8.08 -11.05
N ASP A 347 18.11 -8.84 -10.21
CA ASP A 347 17.99 -8.81 -8.74
C ASP A 347 16.58 -9.00 -8.15
N CYS A 348 15.57 -9.42 -8.95
CA CYS A 348 14.16 -9.36 -8.56
C CYS A 348 13.84 -10.02 -7.20
N PHE A 349 14.50 -11.14 -6.88
CA PHE A 349 14.42 -11.83 -5.58
C PHE A 349 15.82 -12.03 -4.96
N SER A 350 16.77 -11.16 -5.27
CA SER A 350 18.13 -11.21 -4.71
C SER A 350 18.06 -11.09 -3.18
N GLN A 351 18.96 -11.75 -2.47
CA GLN A 351 19.10 -11.69 -1.01
C GLN A 351 17.81 -11.99 -0.23
N CYS A 352 17.02 -12.97 -0.70
CA CYS A 352 15.85 -13.50 0.01
C CYS A 352 16.18 -14.84 0.69
N PRO A 353 16.87 -14.86 1.84
CA PRO A 353 17.39 -16.08 2.47
C PRO A 353 16.32 -17.06 2.97
N LEU A 354 15.07 -16.61 3.17
CA LEU A 354 13.98 -17.46 3.65
C LEU A 354 13.14 -18.10 2.52
N LEU A 355 13.38 -17.75 1.26
CA LEU A 355 12.75 -18.41 0.11
C LEU A 355 13.27 -19.86 0.01
N THR A 356 12.36 -20.83 0.04
CA THR A 356 12.70 -22.26 0.03
C THR A 356 12.51 -22.95 -1.32
N SER A 357 11.61 -22.43 -2.16
CA SER A 357 11.29 -22.96 -3.49
C SER A 357 10.85 -21.86 -4.45
N ILE A 358 10.94 -22.13 -5.75
CA ILE A 358 10.41 -21.28 -6.84
C ILE A 358 9.16 -21.96 -7.42
N PRO A 359 8.04 -21.24 -7.61
CA PRO A 359 6.83 -21.83 -8.20
C PRO A 359 7.04 -22.22 -9.66
N SER A 360 6.43 -23.33 -10.08
CA SER A 360 6.42 -23.75 -11.48
C SER A 360 5.81 -22.68 -12.36
N GLY A 361 6.44 -22.42 -13.51
CA GLY A 361 5.95 -21.49 -14.51
C GLY A 361 6.11 -20.00 -14.16
N LEU A 362 6.90 -19.65 -13.13
CA LEU A 362 7.09 -18.25 -12.69
C LEU A 362 7.37 -17.27 -13.84
N PHE A 363 8.11 -17.70 -14.87
CA PHE A 363 8.50 -16.87 -16.01
C PHE A 363 7.94 -17.36 -17.37
N ASP A 364 6.95 -18.25 -17.37
CA ASP A 364 6.46 -18.91 -18.60
C ASP A 364 5.92 -17.91 -19.64
N ASN A 365 5.28 -16.84 -19.16
CA ASN A 365 4.64 -15.83 -20.01
C ASN A 365 5.54 -14.63 -20.32
N ASN A 366 6.75 -14.56 -19.76
CA ASN A 366 7.69 -13.45 -19.94
C ASN A 366 8.69 -13.74 -21.06
N THR A 367 8.18 -14.05 -22.27
CA THR A 367 9.02 -14.49 -23.41
C THR A 367 9.98 -13.41 -23.92
N LYS A 368 9.72 -12.13 -23.59
CA LYS A 368 10.55 -10.96 -23.90
C LYS A 368 11.61 -10.65 -22.85
N ALA A 369 11.66 -11.40 -21.75
CA ALA A 369 12.66 -11.21 -20.71
C ALA A 369 14.06 -11.40 -21.28
N LYS A 370 14.93 -10.40 -21.07
CA LYS A 370 16.31 -10.37 -21.58
C LYS A 370 17.33 -10.62 -20.48
N ASP A 371 17.03 -10.15 -19.27
CA ASP A 371 17.99 -10.12 -18.17
C ASP A 371 17.39 -10.70 -16.88
N PHE A 372 18.06 -11.74 -16.37
CA PHE A 372 17.79 -12.41 -15.09
C PHE A 372 19.02 -12.37 -14.18
N SER A 373 19.90 -11.39 -14.38
CA SER A 373 21.12 -11.25 -13.58
C SER A 373 20.77 -11.20 -12.11
N GLN A 374 21.42 -12.03 -11.31
CA GLN A 374 21.29 -12.07 -9.86
C GLN A 374 19.85 -12.25 -9.33
N CYS A 375 18.91 -12.68 -10.18
CA CYS A 375 17.48 -12.75 -9.86
C CYS A 375 17.19 -13.52 -8.56
N PHE A 376 17.96 -14.57 -8.26
CA PHE A 376 17.89 -15.35 -7.01
C PHE A 376 19.25 -15.38 -6.27
N SER A 377 20.15 -14.44 -6.55
CA SER A 377 21.48 -14.40 -5.93
C SER A 377 21.34 -14.28 -4.41
N GLY A 378 22.05 -15.11 -3.64
CA GLY A 378 22.00 -15.05 -2.17
C GLY A 378 20.72 -15.60 -1.55
N CYS A 379 19.84 -16.28 -2.31
CA CYS A 379 18.72 -17.05 -1.76
C CYS A 379 19.24 -18.31 -1.06
N THR A 380 19.88 -18.14 0.10
CA THR A 380 20.57 -19.22 0.80
C THR A 380 19.65 -20.32 1.30
N GLY A 381 18.38 -20.03 1.60
CA GLY A 381 17.36 -21.03 1.97
C GLY A 381 16.76 -21.81 0.80
N LEU A 382 17.07 -21.44 -0.45
CA LEU A 382 16.47 -22.07 -1.62
C LEU A 382 16.98 -23.51 -1.73
N THR A 383 16.06 -24.49 -1.73
CA THR A 383 16.38 -25.92 -1.80
C THR A 383 15.93 -26.56 -3.09
N GLU A 384 14.87 -26.02 -3.71
CA GLU A 384 14.22 -26.58 -4.91
C GLU A 384 14.00 -25.51 -5.98
N VAL A 385 14.11 -25.94 -7.24
CA VAL A 385 13.83 -25.13 -8.44
C VAL A 385 12.98 -25.98 -9.39
N PRO A 386 11.96 -25.42 -10.07
CA PRO A 386 11.09 -26.19 -10.94
C PRO A 386 11.81 -26.54 -12.24
N ALA A 387 11.47 -27.71 -12.81
CA ALA A 387 11.82 -28.02 -14.17
C ALA A 387 11.19 -27.00 -15.12
N GLY A 388 11.94 -26.62 -16.14
CA GLY A 388 11.50 -25.72 -17.18
C GLY A 388 11.52 -24.24 -16.82
N LEU A 389 12.15 -23.81 -15.71
CA LEU A 389 12.09 -22.43 -15.24
C LEU A 389 12.37 -21.37 -16.33
N PHE A 390 13.29 -21.65 -17.26
CA PHE A 390 13.65 -20.72 -18.35
C PHE A 390 13.38 -21.23 -19.76
N VAL A 391 12.50 -22.23 -19.96
CA VAL A 391 12.30 -22.82 -21.30
C VAL A 391 11.59 -21.89 -22.28
N ASN A 392 10.80 -20.94 -21.76
CA ASN A 392 10.00 -20.01 -22.57
C ASN A 392 10.67 -18.64 -22.77
N ASN A 393 11.77 -18.33 -22.07
CA ASN A 393 12.46 -17.04 -22.16
C ASN A 393 13.45 -17.02 -23.34
N THR A 394 12.90 -17.06 -24.55
CA THR A 394 13.65 -17.19 -25.80
C THR A 394 14.50 -15.96 -26.15
N GLU A 395 14.21 -14.80 -25.56
CA GLU A 395 15.01 -13.57 -25.73
C GLU A 395 16.07 -13.36 -24.65
N ALA A 396 16.15 -14.23 -23.64
CA ALA A 396 17.09 -14.08 -22.54
C ALA A 396 18.54 -14.14 -23.02
N ILE A 397 19.36 -13.18 -22.61
CA ILE A 397 20.79 -13.13 -22.95
C ILE A 397 21.68 -13.07 -21.71
N ASN A 398 21.14 -12.70 -20.55
CA ASN A 398 21.94 -12.49 -19.35
C ASN A 398 21.38 -13.24 -18.14
N PHE A 399 22.19 -14.14 -17.59
CA PHE A 399 21.98 -14.94 -16.39
C PHE A 399 23.14 -14.74 -15.39
N TYR A 400 23.86 -13.62 -15.47
CA TYR A 400 24.97 -13.32 -14.59
C TYR A 400 24.59 -13.50 -13.13
N GLY A 401 25.27 -14.41 -12.41
CA GLY A 401 25.01 -14.62 -10.98
C GLY A 401 23.59 -15.05 -10.61
N CYS A 402 22.75 -15.53 -11.54
CA CYS A 402 21.32 -15.74 -11.30
C CYS A 402 21.01 -16.57 -10.02
N PHE A 403 21.78 -17.63 -9.76
CA PHE A 403 21.72 -18.48 -8.55
C PHE A 403 23.01 -18.45 -7.74
N ARG A 404 23.80 -17.38 -7.87
CA ARG A 404 25.03 -17.20 -7.10
C ARG A 404 24.72 -17.33 -5.61
N ASN A 405 25.52 -18.10 -4.88
CA ASN A 405 25.37 -18.33 -3.44
C ASN A 405 24.00 -18.92 -3.02
N CYS A 406 23.31 -19.62 -3.93
CA CYS A 406 22.20 -20.52 -3.55
C CYS A 406 22.78 -21.81 -2.94
N ASN A 407 23.39 -21.70 -1.75
CA ASN A 407 24.23 -22.75 -1.19
C ASN A 407 23.47 -24.06 -0.88
N ASN A 408 22.19 -23.98 -0.53
CA ASN A 408 21.36 -25.16 -0.22
C ASN A 408 20.63 -25.75 -1.44
N LEU A 409 20.69 -25.08 -2.60
CA LEU A 409 19.91 -25.46 -3.78
C LEU A 409 20.39 -26.81 -4.32
N LYS A 410 19.47 -27.78 -4.36
CA LYS A 410 19.66 -29.00 -5.14
C LYS A 410 19.42 -28.67 -6.60
N LEU A 411 20.49 -28.33 -7.30
CA LEU A 411 20.44 -28.01 -8.73
C LEU A 411 19.89 -29.20 -9.55
N ILE A 412 19.11 -28.91 -10.59
CA ILE A 412 18.60 -29.89 -11.55
C ILE A 412 19.05 -29.52 -12.96
N ALA A 413 19.12 -30.50 -13.86
CA ALA A 413 19.55 -30.26 -15.24
C ALA A 413 18.45 -29.57 -16.06
N GLU A 414 17.19 -29.78 -15.66
CA GLU A 414 15.98 -29.43 -16.39
C GLU A 414 15.56 -27.96 -16.24
N ILE A 415 16.40 -27.08 -15.69
CA ILE A 415 16.14 -25.63 -15.60
C ILE A 415 16.01 -25.00 -16.99
N PHE A 416 16.83 -25.49 -17.92
CA PHE A 416 16.86 -25.11 -19.34
C PHE A 416 16.41 -26.29 -20.21
N PRO A 417 16.06 -26.07 -21.50
CA PRO A 417 15.72 -27.16 -22.41
C PRO A 417 16.84 -28.20 -22.53
N ASP A 418 16.52 -29.47 -22.76
CA ASP A 418 17.54 -30.51 -22.98
C ASP A 418 18.37 -30.19 -24.24
N PRO A 419 19.71 -29.98 -24.14
CA PRO A 419 20.56 -29.68 -25.28
C PRO A 419 20.68 -30.85 -26.28
N ALA A 420 20.36 -32.09 -25.91
CA ALA A 420 20.34 -33.22 -26.83
C ALA A 420 19.23 -33.09 -27.89
N THR A 421 18.10 -32.48 -27.53
CA THR A 421 16.98 -32.24 -28.44
C THR A 421 16.88 -30.78 -28.89
N ASN A 422 17.45 -29.84 -28.13
CA ASN A 422 17.33 -28.38 -28.34
C ASN A 422 18.69 -27.68 -28.39
N ALA A 423 19.69 -28.27 -29.05
CA ALA A 423 21.06 -27.74 -29.11
C ALA A 423 21.15 -26.27 -29.57
N ASN A 424 20.21 -25.80 -30.40
CA ASN A 424 20.17 -24.44 -30.93
C ASN A 424 19.33 -23.46 -30.10
N PHE A 425 18.88 -23.83 -28.89
CA PHE A 425 18.06 -22.93 -28.06
C PHE A 425 18.69 -21.54 -27.94
N PHE A 426 19.97 -21.45 -27.57
CA PHE A 426 20.72 -20.19 -27.45
C PHE A 426 21.41 -19.71 -28.75
N ALA A 427 21.14 -20.33 -29.90
CA ALA A 427 21.85 -20.01 -31.13
C ALA A 427 21.66 -18.54 -31.54
N GLY A 428 22.76 -17.88 -31.92
CA GLY A 428 22.77 -16.47 -32.35
C GLY A 428 22.71 -15.45 -31.22
N ARG A 429 22.69 -15.88 -29.94
CA ARG A 429 22.73 -14.99 -28.78
C ARG A 429 24.14 -14.93 -28.17
N GLU A 430 24.55 -13.73 -27.73
CA GLU A 430 25.72 -13.54 -26.89
C GLU A 430 25.31 -13.76 -25.43
N MET A 431 25.50 -14.98 -24.93
CA MET A 431 25.02 -15.34 -23.59
C MET A 431 26.02 -14.92 -22.51
N ASN A 432 25.50 -14.40 -21.41
CA ASN A 432 26.26 -14.18 -20.18
C ASN A 432 25.77 -15.14 -19.08
N PHE A 433 26.59 -16.15 -18.77
CA PHE A 433 26.41 -17.10 -17.69
C PHE A 433 27.45 -16.93 -16.57
N LYS A 434 28.19 -15.82 -16.59
CA LYS A 434 29.24 -15.56 -15.60
C LYS A 434 28.67 -15.72 -14.19
N GLU A 435 29.32 -16.57 -13.39
CA GLU A 435 28.99 -16.80 -11.98
C GLU A 435 27.55 -17.28 -11.71
N CYS A 436 26.79 -17.69 -12.74
CA CYS A 436 25.36 -18.02 -12.64
C CYS A 436 25.05 -19.04 -11.54
N PHE A 437 25.90 -20.05 -11.37
CA PHE A 437 25.79 -21.11 -10.38
C PHE A 437 26.98 -21.12 -9.40
N GLN A 438 27.63 -19.98 -9.19
CA GLN A 438 28.76 -19.88 -8.27
C GLN A 438 28.31 -20.27 -6.85
N ASN A 439 29.04 -21.18 -6.21
CA ASN A 439 28.76 -21.74 -4.88
C ASN A 439 27.39 -22.42 -4.71
N VAL A 440 26.73 -22.81 -5.81
CA VAL A 440 25.45 -23.51 -5.72
C VAL A 440 25.64 -24.89 -5.09
N GLY A 441 24.70 -25.30 -4.24
CA GLY A 441 24.65 -26.64 -3.69
C GLY A 441 25.81 -27.04 -2.78
N THR A 442 26.69 -26.10 -2.38
CA THR A 442 27.82 -26.35 -1.47
C THR A 442 27.39 -26.84 -0.09
N SER A 443 26.15 -26.54 0.30
CA SER A 443 25.51 -26.91 1.56
C SER A 443 24.27 -27.77 1.35
N SER A 444 23.94 -28.16 0.11
CA SER A 444 22.74 -28.93 -0.17
C SER A 444 22.79 -30.33 0.48
N ALA A 445 21.66 -30.78 1.01
CA ALA A 445 21.54 -32.09 1.64
C ALA A 445 21.76 -33.27 0.67
N THR A 446 21.48 -33.06 -0.62
CA THR A 446 21.71 -34.06 -1.67
C THR A 446 22.38 -33.41 -2.87
N SER A 447 23.31 -34.12 -3.50
CA SER A 447 23.94 -33.65 -4.74
C SER A 447 22.91 -33.38 -5.83
N GLY A 448 23.00 -32.19 -6.42
CA GLY A 448 22.27 -31.82 -7.64
C GLY A 448 23.04 -32.17 -8.92
N THR A 449 22.46 -31.85 -10.07
CA THR A 449 23.05 -32.05 -11.40
C THR A 449 23.08 -30.70 -12.13
N ALA A 450 24.23 -30.32 -12.69
CA ALA A 450 24.32 -29.10 -13.50
C ALA A 450 23.58 -29.24 -14.84
N PRO A 451 22.90 -28.18 -15.31
CA PRO A 451 22.49 -28.10 -16.70
C PRO A 451 23.74 -28.09 -17.59
N GLU A 452 23.74 -28.90 -18.64
CA GLU A 452 24.91 -29.09 -19.52
C GLU A 452 25.05 -27.93 -20.52
N LEU A 453 25.23 -26.71 -20.00
CA LEU A 453 25.27 -25.47 -20.77
C LEU A 453 26.32 -25.47 -21.90
N TRP A 454 27.41 -26.21 -21.71
CA TRP A 454 28.48 -26.37 -22.70
C TRP A 454 28.08 -27.20 -23.93
N ARG A 455 26.94 -27.89 -23.92
CA ARG A 455 26.44 -28.68 -25.07
C ARG A 455 25.56 -27.89 -26.03
N PHE A 456 25.12 -26.69 -25.67
CA PHE A 456 24.39 -25.82 -26.61
C PHE A 456 25.33 -25.20 -27.66
N ALA A 457 24.77 -24.86 -28.81
CA ALA A 457 25.44 -24.13 -29.87
C ALA A 457 25.87 -22.74 -29.35
N GLY A 458 27.16 -22.57 -29.07
CA GLY A 458 27.71 -21.36 -28.45
C GLY A 458 28.31 -21.57 -27.05
N GLY A 459 28.08 -22.72 -26.39
CA GLY A 459 28.58 -23.00 -25.03
C GLY A 459 30.03 -23.49 -24.94
N GLY A 460 30.73 -23.65 -26.07
CA GLY A 460 32.11 -24.12 -26.13
C GLY A 460 33.15 -23.03 -25.85
N ALA A 461 34.41 -23.42 -25.67
CA ALA A 461 35.52 -22.47 -25.58
C ALA A 461 35.70 -21.70 -26.90
N GLY A 462 35.99 -20.40 -26.83
CA GLY A 462 36.24 -19.54 -28.00
C GLY A 462 34.98 -18.95 -28.66
N THR A 463 33.82 -19.04 -28.02
CA THR A 463 32.58 -18.40 -28.45
C THR A 463 32.47 -16.98 -27.87
N THR A 464 31.44 -16.23 -28.26
CA THR A 464 31.13 -14.89 -27.71
C THR A 464 30.50 -14.94 -26.31
N TRP A 465 30.31 -16.14 -25.73
CA TRP A 465 29.64 -16.28 -24.45
C TRP A 465 30.58 -15.93 -23.29
N THR A 466 30.03 -15.23 -22.29
CA THR A 466 30.73 -14.99 -21.03
C THR A 466 30.36 -16.11 -20.05
N ILE A 467 31.25 -17.10 -19.89
CA ILE A 467 31.01 -18.34 -19.11
C ILE A 467 31.84 -18.42 -17.81
N THR A 468 32.66 -17.41 -17.56
CA THR A 468 33.65 -17.39 -16.48
C THR A 468 33.00 -17.66 -15.13
N ASP A 469 33.61 -18.55 -14.36
CA ASP A 469 33.21 -18.89 -12.99
C ASP A 469 31.76 -19.37 -12.80
N CYS A 470 31.10 -19.79 -13.87
CA CYS A 470 29.69 -20.21 -13.83
C CYS A 470 29.42 -21.27 -12.75
N PHE A 471 30.30 -22.27 -12.60
CA PHE A 471 30.19 -23.35 -11.60
C PHE A 471 31.32 -23.33 -10.57
N THR A 472 31.99 -22.19 -10.37
CA THR A 472 33.04 -22.07 -9.35
C THR A 472 32.47 -22.37 -7.97
N GLY A 473 33.13 -23.25 -7.22
CA GLY A 473 32.68 -23.71 -5.90
C GLY A 473 31.61 -24.81 -5.90
N ALA A 474 30.96 -25.13 -7.04
CA ALA A 474 29.89 -26.12 -7.13
C ALA A 474 30.38 -27.59 -7.19
N THR A 475 31.31 -27.97 -6.31
CA THR A 475 32.04 -29.25 -6.35
C THR A 475 31.21 -30.48 -5.96
N THR A 476 30.02 -30.28 -5.40
CA THR A 476 29.12 -31.34 -4.93
C THR A 476 28.19 -31.90 -6.01
N LEU A 477 28.22 -31.34 -7.23
CA LEU A 477 27.36 -31.73 -8.34
C LEU A 477 27.70 -33.14 -8.87
N THR A 478 26.68 -33.93 -9.19
CA THR A 478 26.82 -35.33 -9.65
C THR A 478 27.61 -35.44 -10.96
N ASN A 479 27.47 -34.46 -11.86
CA ASN A 479 28.16 -34.39 -13.15
C ASN A 479 29.34 -33.40 -13.15
N TYR A 480 29.89 -33.03 -11.98
CA TYR A 480 30.98 -32.05 -11.88
C TYR A 480 32.20 -32.40 -12.75
N SER A 481 32.51 -33.69 -12.90
CA SER A 481 33.60 -34.16 -13.76
C SER A 481 33.39 -33.89 -15.25
N ALA A 482 32.13 -33.75 -15.69
CA ALA A 482 31.78 -33.46 -17.09
C ALA A 482 31.82 -31.96 -17.43
N ILE A 483 31.79 -31.08 -16.41
CA ILE A 483 31.85 -29.63 -16.60
C ILE A 483 33.25 -29.23 -17.13
N PRO A 484 33.37 -28.48 -18.25
CA PRO A 484 34.67 -28.07 -18.77
C PRO A 484 35.42 -27.10 -17.84
N PRO A 485 36.77 -27.07 -17.84
CA PRO A 485 37.57 -26.21 -16.96
C PRO A 485 37.21 -24.71 -17.00
N GLY A 486 36.99 -24.15 -18.20
CA GLY A 486 36.63 -22.73 -18.37
C GLY A 486 35.28 -22.32 -17.73
N TRP A 487 34.42 -23.29 -17.41
CA TRP A 487 33.17 -23.07 -16.69
C TRP A 487 33.34 -23.15 -15.15
N LYS A 488 34.47 -23.68 -14.66
CA LYS A 488 34.75 -23.96 -13.24
C LYS A 488 35.72 -22.97 -12.58
N GLY A 489 36.24 -22.00 -13.35
CA GLY A 489 37.31 -21.10 -12.88
C GLY A 489 38.67 -21.80 -12.75
N LEU A 490 38.91 -22.86 -13.52
CA LEU A 490 40.13 -23.71 -13.46
C LEU A 490 40.99 -23.63 -14.72
#